data_AF-A0A8H6D4X3-F1
#
_entry.id   AF-A0A8H6D4X3-F1
#
_cell.length_a   1.000
_cell.length_b   1.000
_cell.length_c   1.000
_cell.angle_alpha   90.00
_cell.angle_beta   90.00
_cell.angle_gamma   90.00
#
_symmetry.space_group_name_H-M   'P 1'
#
loop_
_entity.id
_entity.type
_entity.pdbx_description
1 polymer ?
#
loop_
_entity_poly.entity_id
_entity_poly.type
_entity_poly.pdbx_seq_one_letter_code
_entity_poly.pdbx_strand_id
1 'polypeptide(L)'
;MITGKSEHYWTAVFLDEDFADDVPKLSVEEEEDVMVGGIDPIIVDAEFKSADTIVSPRAYALAALAATLEGIAEHHTYIQEEFAASLSRHSLDLRQETPEKLAGQKLQGWRSKFQDYIGQVRYSTLQILRKVNEFLDQDVCISPEGLPCSPAWLSVADEPNAKKSLWRVIACRNKLREISHELDYLVDEAKRELIWRCRARTLM
;
A
#
# COMPACT_ATOMS: atom_id res chain seq x y z
N MET A 1 -4.35 -22.70 -28.59
CA MET A 1 -5.48 -21.75 -28.65
C MET A 1 -6.76 -22.57 -28.66
N ILE A 2 -7.38 -22.70 -27.49
CA ILE A 2 -8.71 -23.27 -27.32
C ILE A 2 -9.50 -22.20 -26.57
N THR A 3 -10.50 -21.64 -27.23
CA THR A 3 -11.46 -20.71 -26.63
C THR A 3 -12.66 -21.54 -26.18
N GLY A 4 -12.79 -21.72 -24.86
CA GLY A 4 -13.99 -22.32 -24.26
C GLY A 4 -14.60 -21.32 -23.28
N LYS A 5 -15.83 -20.87 -23.57
CA LYS A 5 -16.69 -20.23 -22.57
C LYS A 5 -17.10 -21.31 -21.57
N SER A 6 -16.83 -21.12 -20.30
CA SER A 6 -17.60 -21.77 -19.24
C SER A 6 -17.70 -20.83 -18.04
N GLU A 7 -18.88 -20.75 -17.45
CA GLU A 7 -19.25 -19.74 -16.47
C GLU A 7 -18.80 -20.09 -15.04
N HIS A 8 -18.07 -21.21 -14.81
CA HIS A 8 -17.93 -21.81 -13.47
C HIS A 8 -16.51 -22.29 -13.11
N TYR A 9 -15.44 -21.80 -13.76
CA TYR A 9 -14.08 -22.09 -13.29
C TYR A 9 -13.24 -20.80 -13.17
N TRP A 10 -12.65 -20.62 -11.98
CA TRP A 10 -11.62 -19.61 -11.77
C TRP A 10 -10.28 -20.15 -12.29
N THR A 11 -9.61 -19.36 -13.14
CA THR A 11 -8.23 -19.63 -13.54
C THR A 11 -7.32 -18.94 -12.52
N ALA A 12 -6.58 -19.71 -11.72
CA ALA A 12 -5.50 -19.17 -10.90
C ALA A 12 -4.26 -18.99 -11.79
N VAL A 13 -3.76 -17.76 -11.88
CA VAL A 13 -2.46 -17.47 -12.49
C VAL A 13 -1.47 -17.35 -11.34
N PHE A 14 -0.58 -18.33 -11.22
CA PHE A 14 0.58 -18.23 -10.34
C PHE A 14 1.61 -17.34 -11.03
N LEU A 15 1.91 -16.20 -10.44
CA LEU A 15 3.10 -15.43 -10.78
C LEU A 15 4.23 -16.07 -9.99
N ASP A 16 5.27 -16.56 -10.69
CA ASP A 16 6.49 -17.06 -10.06
C ASP A 16 7.08 -15.96 -9.15
N GLU A 17 6.94 -16.13 -7.85
CA GLU A 17 7.62 -15.34 -6.84
C GLU A 17 8.92 -16.06 -6.44
N ASP A 18 9.91 -16.06 -7.33
CA ASP A 18 11.29 -16.48 -7.03
C ASP A 18 12.04 -15.43 -6.18
N PHE A 19 11.35 -14.73 -5.27
CA PHE A 19 11.93 -13.71 -4.40
C PHE A 19 11.46 -13.83 -2.95
N ALA A 20 11.58 -15.00 -2.35
CA ALA A 20 11.68 -15.13 -0.89
C ALA A 20 12.35 -16.45 -0.50
N ASP A 21 13.60 -16.37 -0.06
CA ASP A 21 14.25 -17.44 0.71
C ASP A 21 13.44 -17.73 1.99
N ASP A 22 13.26 -19.04 2.24
CA ASP A 22 12.91 -19.71 3.50
C ASP A 22 11.73 -19.15 4.33
N VAL A 23 10.51 -19.47 3.88
CA VAL A 23 9.38 -19.66 4.80
C VAL A 23 9.40 -21.11 5.30
N PRO A 24 9.22 -21.40 6.62
CA PRO A 24 9.28 -22.76 7.13
C PRO A 24 8.19 -23.62 6.48
N LYS A 25 8.58 -24.61 5.70
CA LYS A 25 7.66 -25.64 5.20
C LYS A 25 7.07 -26.35 6.41
N LEU A 26 5.74 -26.40 6.49
CA LEU A 26 5.05 -27.27 7.43
C LEU A 26 5.55 -28.69 7.18
N SER A 27 6.14 -29.31 8.21
CA SER A 27 6.55 -30.70 8.20
C SER A 27 5.31 -31.56 7.96
N VAL A 28 5.21 -32.12 6.75
CA VAL A 28 4.28 -33.20 6.45
C VAL A 28 4.84 -34.42 7.15
N GLU A 29 4.34 -34.69 8.35
CA GLU A 29 4.56 -35.97 9.02
C GLU A 29 3.84 -37.06 8.23
N GLU A 30 4.67 -37.87 7.57
CA GLU A 30 4.52 -39.27 7.18
C GLU A 30 3.13 -39.74 6.71
N GLU A 31 3.06 -40.00 5.40
CA GLU A 31 2.01 -40.77 4.73
C GLU A 31 1.83 -42.14 5.40
N GLU A 32 0.80 -42.29 6.24
CA GLU A 32 0.28 -43.62 6.57
C GLU A 32 -0.49 -44.15 5.34
N ASP A 33 0.01 -45.28 4.83
CA ASP A 33 -0.46 -46.04 3.69
C ASP A 33 -1.88 -46.58 3.94
N VAL A 34 -2.91 -45.79 3.62
CA VAL A 34 -4.31 -46.23 3.73
C VAL A 34 -4.68 -47.02 2.48
N MET A 35 -4.86 -48.33 2.66
CA MET A 35 -5.28 -49.30 1.64
C MET A 35 -6.38 -48.78 0.70
N VAL A 36 -6.11 -48.95 -0.59
CA VAL A 36 -7.00 -48.74 -1.73
C VAL A 36 -8.36 -49.41 -1.53
N GLY A 37 -9.40 -48.58 -1.48
CA GLY A 37 -10.80 -48.99 -1.45
C GLY A 37 -11.70 -48.00 -2.19
N GLY A 38 -11.49 -47.84 -3.50
CA GLY A 38 -12.51 -47.47 -4.50
C GLY A 38 -13.54 -46.37 -4.18
N ILE A 39 -13.11 -45.22 -3.66
CA ILE A 39 -13.94 -44.02 -3.56
C ILE A 39 -13.14 -42.85 -4.14
N ASP A 40 -13.76 -42.13 -5.09
CA ASP A 40 -13.20 -40.91 -5.68
C ASP A 40 -12.99 -39.87 -4.57
N PRO A 41 -11.75 -39.38 -4.32
CA PRO A 41 -11.47 -38.45 -3.22
C PRO A 41 -12.18 -37.09 -3.36
N ILE A 42 -12.81 -36.81 -4.51
CA ILE A 42 -13.59 -35.60 -4.75
C ILE A 42 -15.01 -35.71 -4.16
N ILE A 43 -15.53 -36.92 -3.94
CA ILE A 43 -16.88 -37.18 -3.41
C ILE A 43 -16.76 -37.87 -2.06
N VAL A 44 -16.07 -37.22 -1.13
CA VAL A 44 -16.36 -37.44 0.28
C VAL A 44 -17.26 -36.28 0.65
N ASP A 45 -18.54 -36.57 0.92
CA ASP A 45 -19.42 -35.69 1.69
C ASP A 45 -18.83 -35.58 3.10
N ALA A 46 -17.72 -34.83 3.18
CA ALA A 46 -17.14 -34.43 4.43
C ALA A 46 -18.13 -33.44 5.01
N GLU A 47 -19.01 -33.94 5.88
CA GLU A 47 -19.57 -33.10 6.94
C GLU A 47 -18.38 -32.44 7.63
N PHE A 48 -18.06 -31.22 7.19
CA PHE A 48 -17.06 -30.35 7.79
C PHE A 48 -17.53 -30.02 9.20
N LYS A 49 -17.26 -30.94 10.13
CA LYS A 49 -17.43 -30.74 11.57
C LYS A 49 -16.21 -29.99 12.12
N SER A 50 -15.94 -28.85 11.51
CA SER A 50 -15.25 -27.73 12.12
C SER A 50 -15.79 -26.50 11.41
N ALA A 51 -16.72 -25.81 12.08
CA ALA A 51 -17.13 -24.46 11.71
C ALA A 51 -16.00 -23.45 12.02
N ASP A 52 -14.76 -23.78 11.67
CA ASP A 52 -13.70 -22.81 11.51
C ASP A 52 -14.04 -22.04 10.25
N THR A 53 -14.88 -21.02 10.46
CA THR A 53 -15.44 -20.08 9.48
C THR A 53 -14.61 -20.04 8.20
N ILE A 54 -15.03 -20.77 7.17
CA ILE A 54 -14.39 -20.69 5.85
C ILE A 54 -14.52 -19.24 5.42
N VAL A 55 -13.41 -18.50 5.50
CA VAL A 55 -13.36 -17.10 5.15
C VAL A 55 -13.64 -17.01 3.66
N SER A 56 -14.65 -16.22 3.27
CA SER A 56 -14.93 -16.07 1.84
C SER A 56 -13.67 -15.58 1.12
N PRO A 57 -13.36 -16.06 -0.09
CA PRO A 57 -12.17 -15.62 -0.82
C PRO A 57 -12.10 -14.09 -0.96
N ARG A 58 -13.25 -13.41 -1.03
CA ARG A 58 -13.34 -11.95 -1.05
C ARG A 58 -12.95 -11.33 0.28
N ALA A 59 -13.45 -11.87 1.39
CA ALA A 59 -13.10 -11.41 2.73
C ALA A 59 -11.59 -11.55 2.98
N TYR A 60 -10.99 -12.66 2.54
CA TYR A 60 -9.55 -12.88 2.59
C TYR A 60 -8.78 -11.86 1.72
N ALA A 61 -9.18 -11.70 0.45
CA ALA A 61 -8.51 -10.76 -0.46
C ALA A 61 -8.57 -9.31 0.05
N LEU A 62 -9.71 -8.86 0.58
CA LEU A 62 -9.83 -7.54 1.19
C LEU A 62 -8.99 -7.41 2.46
N ALA A 63 -8.91 -8.46 3.28
CA ALA A 63 -8.09 -8.45 4.49
C ALA A 63 -6.60 -8.37 4.16
N ALA A 64 -6.13 -9.15 3.17
CA ALA A 64 -4.76 -9.11 2.68
C ALA A 64 -4.42 -7.74 2.10
N LEU A 65 -5.28 -7.19 1.23
CA LEU A 65 -5.11 -5.85 0.67
C LEU A 65 -5.04 -4.78 1.76
N ALA A 66 -5.93 -4.84 2.76
CA ALA A 66 -5.90 -3.92 3.89
C ALA A 66 -4.57 -3.98 4.63
N ALA A 67 -4.10 -5.18 4.98
CA ALA A 67 -2.83 -5.36 5.69
C ALA A 67 -1.63 -4.83 4.89
N THR A 68 -1.58 -5.10 3.58
CA THR A 68 -0.52 -4.57 2.71
C THR A 68 -0.57 -3.04 2.64
N LEU A 69 -1.75 -2.44 2.49
CA LEU A 69 -1.89 -0.99 2.42
C LEU A 69 -1.59 -0.29 3.75
N GLU A 70 -1.91 -0.91 4.88
CA GLU A 70 -1.52 -0.42 6.21
C GLU A 70 0.00 -0.37 6.33
N GLY A 71 0.69 -1.47 6.00
CA GLY A 71 2.15 -1.50 6.00
C GLY A 71 2.74 -0.42 5.10
N ILE A 72 2.23 -0.27 3.87
CA ILE A 72 2.67 0.79 2.95
C ILE A 72 2.45 2.19 3.56
N ALA A 73 1.26 2.45 4.11
CA ALA A 73 0.92 3.76 4.68
C ALA A 73 1.80 4.11 5.89
N GLU A 74 2.12 3.13 6.74
CA GLU A 74 3.05 3.30 7.86
C GLU A 74 4.46 3.67 7.37
N HIS A 75 5.00 2.92 6.41
CA HIS A 75 6.32 3.21 5.84
C HIS A 75 6.37 4.60 5.18
N HIS A 76 5.33 4.95 4.42
CA HIS A 76 5.25 6.27 3.78
C HIS A 76 5.10 7.41 4.81
N THR A 77 4.42 7.15 5.94
CA THR A 77 4.35 8.12 7.05
C THR A 77 5.74 8.35 7.64
N TYR A 78 6.48 7.28 7.96
CA TYR A 78 7.84 7.38 8.49
C TYR A 78 8.77 8.16 7.54
N ILE A 79 8.72 7.86 6.24
CA ILE A 79 9.52 8.57 5.24
C ILE A 79 9.16 10.06 5.19
N GLN A 80 7.86 10.39 5.25
CA GLN A 80 7.39 11.78 5.26
C GLN A 80 7.90 12.54 6.50
N GLU A 81 7.86 11.91 7.68
CA GLU A 81 8.40 12.48 8.93
C GLU A 81 9.91 12.72 8.85
N GLU A 82 10.68 11.80 8.25
CA GLU A 82 12.12 11.98 8.05
C GLU A 82 12.43 13.13 7.10
N PHE A 83 11.64 13.33 6.03
CA PHE A 83 11.78 14.50 5.17
C PHE A 83 11.47 15.79 5.93
N ALA A 84 10.41 15.83 6.74
CA ALA A 84 10.07 16.99 7.56
C ALA A 84 11.19 17.31 8.56
N ALA A 85 11.75 16.28 9.22
CA ALA A 85 12.85 16.42 10.16
C ALA A 85 14.15 16.84 9.46
N SER A 86 14.42 16.34 8.25
CA SER A 86 15.57 16.75 7.44
C SER A 86 15.47 18.22 7.06
N LEU A 87 14.31 18.65 6.54
CA LEU A 87 14.06 20.05 6.20
C LEU A 87 14.23 20.97 7.42
N SER A 88 13.64 20.61 8.56
CA SER A 88 13.74 21.38 9.80
C SER A 88 15.18 21.55 10.29
N ARG A 89 15.97 20.46 10.28
CA ARG A 89 17.40 20.50 10.65
C ARG A 89 18.18 21.44 9.73
N HIS A 90 17.95 21.35 8.42
CA HIS A 90 18.62 22.24 7.48
C HIS A 90 18.16 23.69 7.58
N SER A 91 16.90 23.98 7.88
CA SER A 91 16.44 25.35 8.16
C SER A 91 17.09 25.94 9.43
N LEU A 92 17.39 25.13 10.44
CA LEU A 92 18.09 25.56 11.67
C LEU A 92 19.59 25.81 11.46
N ASP A 93 20.29 24.89 10.78
CA ASP A 93 21.71 25.06 10.44
C ASP A 93 21.96 26.35 9.65
N LEU A 94 21.00 26.74 8.81
CA LEU A 94 21.07 27.96 7.99
C LEU A 94 20.96 29.26 8.82
N ARG A 95 20.48 29.20 10.06
CA ARG A 95 20.43 30.35 10.98
C ARG A 95 21.72 30.51 11.79
N GLN A 96 22.57 29.48 11.85
CA GLN A 96 23.85 29.53 12.54
C GLN A 96 24.96 29.88 11.53
N GLU A 97 25.61 31.03 11.72
CA GLU A 97 26.64 31.59 10.83
C GLU A 97 27.80 30.61 10.62
N THR A 98 27.76 29.83 9.53
CA THR A 98 28.86 28.94 9.11
C THR A 98 29.56 29.50 7.86
N PRO A 99 30.88 29.24 7.67
CA PRO A 99 31.67 29.82 6.58
C PRO A 99 31.06 29.56 5.19
N GLU A 100 30.84 30.65 4.45
CA GLU A 100 29.84 30.76 3.38
C GLU A 100 30.04 29.83 2.16
N LYS A 101 31.29 29.48 1.81
CA LYS A 101 31.58 28.75 0.55
C LYS A 101 31.37 27.23 0.63
N LEU A 102 31.86 26.58 1.69
CA LEU A 102 31.69 25.14 1.89
C LEU A 102 30.26 24.77 2.31
N ALA A 103 29.62 25.66 3.09
CA ALA A 103 28.21 25.53 3.46
C ALA A 103 27.29 25.62 2.23
N GLY A 104 27.59 26.51 1.28
CA GLY A 104 26.80 26.69 0.06
C GLY A 104 26.77 25.46 -0.85
N GLN A 105 27.91 24.80 -1.08
CA GLN A 105 27.98 23.60 -1.92
C GLN A 105 27.30 22.39 -1.29
N LYS A 106 27.53 22.16 0.02
CA LYS A 106 26.85 21.08 0.77
C LYS A 106 25.33 21.27 0.76
N LEU A 107 24.87 22.51 0.91
CA LEU A 107 23.45 22.84 0.88
C LEU A 107 22.82 22.59 -0.49
N GLN A 108 23.50 22.97 -1.58
CA GLN A 108 23.01 22.66 -2.93
C GLN A 108 22.96 21.16 -3.20
N GLY A 109 23.99 20.42 -2.76
CA GLY A 109 24.03 18.96 -2.88
C GLY A 109 22.91 18.27 -2.11
N TRP A 110 22.67 18.69 -0.85
CA TRP A 110 21.53 18.21 -0.07
C TRP A 110 20.22 18.54 -0.76
N ARG A 111 20.05 19.77 -1.27
CA ARG A 111 18.81 20.19 -1.93
C ARG A 111 18.46 19.35 -3.14
N SER A 112 19.44 19.10 -4.02
CA SER A 112 19.22 18.25 -5.19
C SER A 112 18.72 16.88 -4.75
N LYS A 113 19.44 16.24 -3.81
CA LYS A 113 19.06 14.93 -3.29
C LYS A 113 17.69 14.94 -2.61
N PHE A 114 17.38 15.96 -1.81
CA PHE A 114 16.08 16.11 -1.18
C PHE A 114 14.97 16.15 -2.21
N GLN A 115 15.11 16.97 -3.25
CA GLN A 115 14.13 17.09 -4.34
C GLN A 115 13.98 15.78 -5.13
N ASP A 116 15.09 15.09 -5.42
CA ASP A 116 15.07 13.82 -6.15
C ASP A 116 14.34 12.74 -5.35
N TYR A 117 14.70 12.55 -4.08
CA TYR A 117 14.12 11.51 -3.24
C TYR A 117 12.67 11.79 -2.85
N ILE A 118 12.35 13.03 -2.46
CA ILE A 118 10.95 13.38 -2.15
C ILE A 118 10.07 13.27 -3.40
N GLY A 119 10.62 13.57 -4.58
CA GLY A 119 9.94 13.38 -5.86
C GLY A 119 9.59 11.92 -6.13
N GLN A 120 10.51 10.99 -5.86
CA GLN A 120 10.27 9.55 -6.02
C GLN A 120 9.17 9.05 -5.08
N VAL A 121 9.19 9.47 -3.81
CA VAL A 121 8.18 9.06 -2.81
C VAL A 121 6.82 9.66 -3.12
N ARG A 122 6.76 10.91 -3.60
CA ARG A 122 5.52 11.51 -4.11
C ARG A 122 4.96 10.71 -5.28
N TYR A 123 5.81 10.38 -6.25
CA TYR A 123 5.39 9.61 -7.41
C TYR A 123 4.83 8.23 -7.01
N SER A 124 5.53 7.48 -6.16
CA SER A 124 5.05 6.17 -5.70
C SER A 124 3.73 6.28 -4.92
N THR A 125 3.62 7.25 -4.02
CA THR A 125 2.38 7.53 -3.26
C THR A 125 1.20 7.81 -4.19
N LEU A 126 1.41 8.63 -5.23
CA LEU A 126 0.37 8.93 -6.23
C LEU A 126 -0.01 7.71 -7.07
N GLN A 127 0.94 6.85 -7.46
CA GLN A 127 0.61 5.62 -8.20
C GLN A 127 -0.23 4.66 -7.36
N ILE A 128 0.13 4.49 -6.08
CA ILE A 128 -0.64 3.64 -5.16
C ILE A 128 -2.04 4.22 -4.96
N LEU A 129 -2.17 5.53 -4.70
CA LEU A 129 -3.45 6.20 -4.59
C LEU A 129 -4.30 6.03 -5.84
N ARG A 130 -3.72 6.21 -7.02
CA ARG A 130 -4.41 6.01 -8.29
C ARG A 130 -4.96 4.59 -8.38
N LYS A 131 -4.15 3.56 -8.08
CA LYS A 131 -4.59 2.17 -8.15
C LYS A 131 -5.68 1.82 -7.15
N VAL A 132 -5.56 2.31 -5.91
CA VAL A 132 -6.58 2.12 -4.90
C VAL A 132 -7.87 2.85 -5.27
N ASN A 133 -7.79 4.09 -5.78
CA ASN A 133 -8.98 4.81 -6.25
C ASN A 133 -9.62 4.13 -7.47
N GLU A 134 -8.84 3.65 -8.44
CA GLU A 134 -9.35 2.86 -9.57
C GLU A 134 -10.17 1.66 -9.06
N PHE A 135 -9.62 0.89 -8.11
CA PHE A 135 -10.32 -0.23 -7.48
C PHE A 135 -11.60 0.19 -6.74
N LEU A 136 -11.52 1.23 -5.91
CA LEU A 136 -12.65 1.67 -5.08
C LEU A 136 -13.79 2.31 -5.90
N ASP A 137 -13.44 3.08 -6.93
CA ASP A 137 -14.40 3.86 -7.72
C ASP A 137 -14.99 3.04 -8.88
N GLN A 138 -14.19 2.15 -9.50
CA GLN A 138 -14.60 1.41 -10.70
C GLN A 138 -15.02 -0.03 -10.37
N ASP A 139 -14.22 -0.76 -9.59
CA ASP A 139 -14.48 -2.18 -9.36
C ASP A 139 -15.50 -2.38 -8.24
N VAL A 140 -15.25 -1.79 -7.07
CA VAL A 140 -16.13 -1.89 -5.90
C VAL A 140 -17.34 -0.96 -6.04
N CYS A 141 -17.10 0.24 -6.59
CA CYS A 141 -18.06 1.34 -6.70
C CYS A 141 -18.71 1.65 -5.34
N ILE A 142 -18.03 2.47 -4.52
CA ILE A 142 -18.49 2.75 -3.16
C ILE A 142 -19.54 3.89 -3.15
N SER A 143 -20.67 3.67 -2.46
CA SER A 143 -21.69 4.68 -2.19
C SER A 143 -21.19 5.76 -1.23
N PRO A 144 -21.87 6.93 -1.12
CA PRO A 144 -21.55 7.94 -0.11
C PRO A 144 -21.54 7.40 1.33
N GLU A 145 -22.32 6.36 1.61
CA GLU A 145 -22.41 5.66 2.90
C GLU A 145 -21.26 4.65 3.13
N GLY A 146 -20.35 4.50 2.17
CA GLY A 146 -19.20 3.61 2.26
C GLY A 146 -19.49 2.14 1.96
N LEU A 147 -20.60 1.86 1.27
CA LEU A 147 -21.01 0.49 0.93
C LEU A 147 -20.70 0.17 -0.54
N PRO A 148 -20.36 -1.09 -0.86
CA PRO A 148 -20.17 -1.52 -2.24
C PRO A 148 -21.50 -1.48 -3.01
N CYS A 149 -21.48 -0.95 -4.23
CA CYS A 149 -22.65 -0.92 -5.14
C CYS A 149 -22.48 -1.82 -6.35
N SER A 150 -21.26 -2.22 -6.69
CA SER A 150 -20.99 -3.09 -7.83
C SER A 150 -21.53 -4.51 -7.58
N PRO A 151 -22.24 -5.15 -8.54
CA PRO A 151 -22.83 -6.47 -8.36
C PRO A 151 -21.87 -7.55 -7.83
N ALA A 152 -20.60 -7.51 -8.26
CA ALA A 152 -19.59 -8.47 -7.83
C ALA A 152 -19.16 -8.33 -6.35
N TRP A 153 -19.49 -7.18 -5.74
CA TRP A 153 -19.09 -6.79 -4.39
C TRP A 153 -20.26 -6.60 -3.43
N LEU A 154 -21.51 -6.73 -3.88
CA LEU A 154 -22.69 -6.55 -3.02
C LEU A 154 -22.69 -7.49 -1.80
N SER A 155 -22.21 -8.73 -1.94
CA SER A 155 -22.17 -9.69 -0.82
C SER A 155 -21.25 -9.25 0.32
N VAL A 156 -20.29 -8.34 0.06
CA VAL A 156 -19.41 -7.78 1.10
C VAL A 156 -20.22 -6.97 2.11
N ALA A 157 -21.36 -6.40 1.73
CA ALA A 157 -22.22 -5.67 2.67
C ALA A 157 -22.81 -6.58 3.76
N ASP A 158 -23.02 -7.86 3.44
CA ASP A 158 -23.61 -8.87 4.32
C ASP A 158 -22.54 -9.65 5.12
N GLU A 159 -21.27 -9.51 4.76
CA GLU A 159 -20.12 -10.18 5.40
C GLU A 159 -19.38 -9.21 6.35
N PRO A 160 -19.55 -9.29 7.69
CA PRO A 160 -19.00 -8.29 8.62
C PRO A 160 -17.48 -8.13 8.55
N ASN A 161 -16.76 -9.24 8.38
CA ASN A 161 -15.30 -9.22 8.27
C ASN A 161 -14.82 -8.61 6.95
N ALA A 162 -15.48 -8.94 5.83
CA ALA A 162 -15.17 -8.35 4.52
C ALA A 162 -15.44 -6.84 4.53
N LYS A 163 -16.61 -6.43 5.06
CA LYS A 163 -16.98 -5.03 5.24
C LYS A 163 -15.95 -4.29 6.07
N LYS A 164 -15.53 -4.85 7.21
CA LYS A 164 -14.48 -4.27 8.07
C LYS A 164 -13.17 -4.09 7.31
N SER A 165 -12.74 -5.08 6.53
CA SER A 165 -11.54 -4.98 5.70
C SER A 165 -11.66 -3.91 4.62
N LEU A 166 -12.82 -3.78 3.96
CA LEU A 166 -13.07 -2.70 3.00
C LEU A 166 -12.95 -1.32 3.65
N TRP A 167 -13.49 -1.14 4.85
CA TRP A 167 -13.33 0.10 5.62
C TRP A 167 -11.86 0.42 5.92
N ARG A 168 -11.05 -0.60 6.24
CA ARG A 168 -9.60 -0.43 6.44
C ARG A 168 -8.91 0.03 5.15
N VAL A 169 -9.25 -0.57 3.99
CA VAL A 169 -8.73 -0.12 2.68
C VAL A 169 -9.07 1.35 2.42
N ILE A 170 -10.32 1.78 2.69
CA ILE A 170 -10.75 3.18 2.54
C ILE A 170 -9.95 4.10 3.49
N ALA A 171 -9.73 3.67 4.73
CA ALA A 171 -8.94 4.41 5.70
C ALA A 171 -7.48 4.58 5.24
N CYS A 172 -6.85 3.51 4.74
CA CYS A 172 -5.51 3.56 4.16
C CYS A 172 -5.45 4.52 2.96
N ARG A 173 -6.45 4.48 2.06
CA ARG A 173 -6.55 5.43 0.95
C ARG A 173 -6.54 6.87 1.46
N ASN A 174 -7.36 7.17 2.47
CA ASN A 174 -7.44 8.53 3.03
C ASN A 174 -6.11 8.94 3.66
N LYS A 175 -5.45 8.05 4.39
CA LYS A 175 -4.14 8.29 5.01
C LYS A 175 -3.06 8.55 3.95
N LEU A 176 -3.01 7.76 2.88
CA LEU A 176 -2.09 7.98 1.76
C LEU A 176 -2.32 9.34 1.08
N ARG A 177 -3.57 9.79 0.99
CA ARG A 177 -3.91 11.12 0.43
C ARG A 177 -3.40 12.23 1.33
N GLU A 178 -3.55 12.11 2.65
CA GLU A 178 -2.96 13.04 3.61
C GLU A 178 -1.44 13.11 3.47
N ILE A 179 -0.77 11.95 3.42
CA ILE A 179 0.69 11.88 3.21
C ILE A 179 1.09 12.57 1.90
N SER A 180 0.34 12.35 0.82
CA SER A 180 0.59 13.02 -0.46
C SER A 180 0.53 14.54 -0.33
N HIS A 181 -0.47 15.09 0.38
CA HIS A 181 -0.57 16.53 0.60
C HIS A 181 0.57 17.07 1.46
N GLU A 182 0.99 16.34 2.49
CA GLU A 182 2.13 16.72 3.33
C GLU A 182 3.45 16.73 2.55
N LEU A 183 3.67 15.74 1.68
CA LEU A 183 4.84 15.72 0.80
C LEU A 183 4.83 16.89 -0.18
N ASP A 184 3.67 17.27 -0.72
CA ASP A 184 3.51 18.46 -1.57
C ASP A 184 3.87 19.74 -0.79
N TYR A 185 3.37 19.84 0.45
CA TYR A 185 3.69 20.94 1.35
C TYR A 185 5.20 21.04 1.62
N LEU A 186 5.88 19.92 1.94
CA LEU A 186 7.32 19.90 2.19
C LEU A 186 8.13 20.35 0.96
N VAL A 187 7.70 19.97 -0.24
CA VAL A 187 8.33 20.43 -1.50
C VAL A 187 8.20 21.95 -1.65
N ASP A 188 7.01 22.50 -1.37
CA ASP A 188 6.77 23.93 -1.51
C ASP A 188 7.47 24.74 -0.41
N GLU A 189 7.55 24.22 0.82
CA GLU A 189 8.29 24.85 1.90
C GLU A 189 9.79 24.90 1.60
N ALA A 190 10.35 23.79 1.09
CA ALA A 190 11.74 23.75 0.64
C ALA A 190 12.04 24.76 -0.49
N LYS A 191 11.04 25.10 -1.32
CA LYS A 191 11.15 26.18 -2.32
C LYS A 191 11.05 27.58 -1.70
N ARG A 192 10.18 27.80 -0.70
CA ARG A 192 9.97 29.13 -0.07
C ARG A 192 11.21 29.63 0.68
N GLU A 193 11.92 28.74 1.36
CA GLU A 193 13.22 29.01 1.99
C GLU A 193 14.25 29.59 0.98
N LEU A 194 14.06 29.35 -0.33
CA LEU A 194 14.91 29.92 -1.39
C LEU A 194 14.60 31.39 -1.69
N ILE A 195 13.32 31.75 -1.70
CA ILE A 195 12.84 33.07 -2.14
C ILE A 195 13.21 34.12 -1.10
N TRP A 196 13.09 33.80 0.18
CA TRP A 196 13.53 34.67 1.27
C TRP A 196 15.03 35.00 1.19
N ARG A 197 15.87 34.03 0.84
CA ARG A 197 17.32 34.24 0.71
C ARG A 197 17.73 35.07 -0.50
N CYS A 198 17.05 34.94 -1.65
CA CYS A 198 17.35 35.80 -2.81
C CYS A 198 16.98 37.26 -2.51
N ARG A 199 15.87 37.51 -1.82
CA ARG A 199 15.47 38.87 -1.42
C ARG A 199 16.39 39.47 -0.36
N ALA A 200 16.75 38.73 0.68
CA ALA A 200 17.66 39.22 1.73
C ALA A 200 19.04 39.60 1.18
N ARG A 201 19.53 38.89 0.16
CA ARG A 201 20.83 39.16 -0.49
C ARG A 201 20.82 40.32 -1.49
N THR A 202 19.64 40.84 -1.84
CA THR A 202 19.49 41.99 -2.77
C THR A 202 19.27 43.31 -2.01
N LEU A 203 19.08 43.25 -0.68
CA LEU A 203 18.80 44.40 0.19
C LEU A 203 19.99 44.76 1.10
N MET A 204 21.13 44.10 0.94
CA MET A 204 22.45 44.47 1.48
C MET A 204 23.35 44.88 0.33
#